data_AF-A0A4R3VCH7-F1
#
_entry.id   AF-A0A4R3VCH7-F1
#
_cell.length_a   1.000
_cell.length_b   1.000
_cell.length_c   1.000
_cell.angle_alpha   90.00
_cell.angle_beta   90.00
_cell.angle_gamma   90.00
#
_symmetry.space_group_name_H-M   'P 1'
#
loop_
_entity.id
_entity.type
_entity.pdbx_description
1 polymer ?
#
loop_
_entity_poly.entity_id
_entity_poly.type
_entity_poly.pdbx_seq_one_letter_code
_entity_poly.pdbx_strand_id
1 'polypeptide(L)'
;MQCLYNQGIALIIAILPPRLDFMALKVFDLQCANGHVFEGWFASRDAFEDQKARGLLNCPVCGGHDIERKLSAARINLGKGAAQAQTGSAAAKSGETISAMSVPAGSEMAKMQARLLRHLRAAVRATENVGDRFAEEARRIHSGESEERAIRGTATRKERESLAEDGIEVVPIPDFLDDDRMQ
;
A
#
# COMPACT_ATOMS: atom_id res chain seq x y z
N MET A 1 15.33 -48.35 0.17
CA MET A 1 13.86 -48.30 0.19
C MET A 1 13.45 -47.15 1.10
N GLN A 2 12.45 -46.37 0.69
CA GLN A 2 11.83 -45.26 1.43
C GLN A 2 12.79 -44.18 1.98
N CYS A 3 13.23 -43.28 1.10
CA CYS A 3 13.25 -41.86 1.45
C CYS A 3 11.80 -41.41 1.65
N LEU A 4 11.37 -41.21 2.89
CA LEU A 4 10.10 -40.55 3.19
C LEU A 4 10.24 -39.67 4.43
N TYR A 5 9.82 -38.42 4.28
CA TYR A 5 9.23 -37.59 5.32
C TYR A 5 10.13 -37.17 6.51
N ASN A 6 10.92 -36.11 6.29
CA ASN A 6 10.76 -34.94 7.15
C ASN A 6 10.93 -33.64 6.35
N GLN A 7 9.79 -33.05 5.94
CA GLN A 7 9.73 -31.75 5.28
C GLN A 7 9.97 -30.64 6.32
N GLY A 8 11.22 -30.51 6.76
CA GLY A 8 11.69 -29.34 7.52
C GLY A 8 11.84 -28.16 6.58
N ILE A 9 10.72 -27.50 6.23
CA ILE A 9 10.76 -26.27 5.43
C ILE A 9 11.40 -25.20 6.30
N ALA A 10 12.70 -25.00 6.11
CA ALA A 10 13.43 -23.84 6.60
C ALA A 10 12.81 -22.61 5.92
N LEU A 11 11.79 -22.03 6.55
CA LEU A 11 11.08 -20.87 6.06
C LEU A 11 12.01 -19.65 6.19
N ILE A 12 12.88 -19.51 5.20
CA ILE A 12 13.97 -18.53 5.11
C ILE A 12 13.40 -17.34 4.35
N ILE A 13 13.19 -16.22 5.07
CA ILE A 13 12.25 -15.18 4.62
C ILE A 13 12.97 -13.87 4.26
N ALA A 14 12.99 -13.50 2.98
CA ALA A 14 13.65 -12.30 2.46
C ALA A 14 12.72 -11.43 1.61
N ILE A 15 12.60 -10.16 2.03
CA ILE A 15 11.64 -9.21 1.49
C ILE A 15 12.02 -8.79 0.05
N LEU A 16 11.05 -8.84 -0.86
CA LEU A 16 11.17 -8.25 -2.19
C LEU A 16 10.49 -6.86 -2.18
N PRO A 17 11.18 -5.77 -2.56
CA PRO A 17 10.47 -4.52 -2.82
C PRO A 17 9.54 -4.72 -4.03
N PRO A 18 8.26 -4.34 -3.97
CA PRO A 18 7.44 -4.26 -5.17
C PRO A 18 8.07 -3.23 -6.11
N ARG A 19 8.00 -3.47 -7.43
CA ARG A 19 8.25 -2.43 -8.42
C ARG A 19 7.15 -1.37 -8.32
N LEU A 20 7.36 -0.40 -7.44
CA LEU A 20 6.78 0.92 -7.59
C LEU A 20 7.58 1.63 -8.68
N ASP A 21 7.26 1.31 -9.94
CA ASP A 21 7.44 2.28 -11.01
C ASP A 21 6.79 3.58 -10.52
N PHE A 22 7.54 4.69 -10.55
CA PHE A 22 7.10 5.98 -9.98
C PHE A 22 5.98 6.58 -10.86
N MET A 23 4.79 5.98 -10.80
CA MET A 23 3.61 6.36 -11.54
C MET A 23 3.11 7.70 -11.03
N ALA A 24 3.43 8.76 -11.75
CA ALA A 24 2.92 10.10 -11.49
C ALA A 24 1.39 10.12 -11.66
N LEU A 25 0.67 10.08 -10.54
CA LEU A 25 -0.80 10.19 -10.53
C LEU A 25 -1.23 11.62 -10.85
N LYS A 26 -2.24 11.73 -11.72
CA LYS A 26 -2.92 12.98 -12.06
C LYS A 26 -4.23 13.06 -11.26
N VAL A 27 -4.37 14.12 -10.48
CA VAL A 27 -5.61 14.43 -9.76
C VAL A 27 -6.53 15.23 -10.68
N PHE A 28 -7.80 14.85 -10.74
CA PHE A 28 -8.84 15.57 -11.47
C PHE A 28 -10.01 15.90 -10.55
N ASP A 29 -10.51 17.14 -10.65
CA ASP A 29 -11.82 17.52 -10.13
C ASP A 29 -12.92 16.79 -10.93
N LEU A 30 -13.73 15.98 -10.25
CA LEU A 30 -14.85 15.25 -10.84
C LEU A 30 -16.18 15.74 -10.26
N GLN A 31 -17.24 15.66 -11.06
CA GLN A 31 -18.59 16.01 -10.65
C GLN A 31 -19.58 14.97 -11.20
N CYS A 32 -20.53 14.53 -10.38
CA CYS A 32 -21.62 13.65 -10.86
C CYS A 32 -22.85 14.46 -11.32
N ALA A 33 -23.78 13.81 -12.03
CA ALA A 33 -25.05 14.42 -12.45
C ALA A 33 -25.87 15.04 -11.29
N ASN A 34 -25.75 14.52 -10.07
CA ASN A 34 -26.40 15.08 -8.86
C ASN A 34 -25.64 16.29 -8.27
N GLY A 35 -24.60 16.78 -8.94
CA GLY A 35 -23.83 17.96 -8.55
C GLY A 35 -22.71 17.73 -7.52
N HIS A 36 -22.62 16.56 -6.88
CA HIS A 36 -21.54 16.27 -5.92
C HIS A 36 -20.16 16.32 -6.61
N VAL A 37 -19.22 17.05 -6.00
CA VAL A 37 -17.84 17.22 -6.46
C VAL A 37 -16.92 16.35 -5.60
N PHE A 38 -15.96 15.68 -6.23
CA PHE A 38 -14.96 14.83 -5.57
C PHE A 38 -13.69 14.74 -6.42
N GLU A 39 -12.57 14.33 -5.83
CA GLU A 39 -11.30 14.15 -6.55
C GLU A 39 -11.15 12.70 -7.05
N GLY A 40 -10.62 12.54 -8.26
CA GLY A 40 -10.22 11.25 -8.82
C GLY A 40 -8.74 11.22 -9.17
N TRP A 41 -8.06 10.12 -8.85
CA TRP A 41 -6.61 9.95 -9.00
C TRP A 41 -6.33 8.90 -10.09
N PHE A 42 -5.70 9.31 -11.19
CA PHE A 42 -5.53 8.48 -12.39
C PHE A 42 -4.09 8.48 -12.90
N ALA A 43 -3.61 7.34 -13.42
CA ALA A 43 -2.26 7.24 -13.98
C ALA A 43 -2.04 8.14 -15.22
N SER A 44 -3.09 8.41 -15.99
CA SER A 44 -3.06 9.32 -17.12
C SER A 44 -4.45 9.94 -17.36
N ARG A 45 -4.56 10.85 -18.33
CA ARG A 45 -5.87 11.32 -18.78
C ARG A 45 -6.62 10.20 -19.50
N ASP A 46 -5.92 9.44 -20.34
CA ASP A 46 -6.52 8.37 -21.14
C ASP A 46 -7.05 7.24 -20.25
N ALA A 47 -6.41 7.00 -19.10
CA ALA A 47 -6.90 6.07 -18.07
C ALA A 47 -8.24 6.54 -17.43
N PHE A 48 -8.46 7.84 -17.28
CA PHE A 48 -9.76 8.38 -16.86
C PHE A 48 -10.82 8.19 -17.95
N GLU A 49 -10.50 8.52 -19.21
CA GLU A 49 -11.46 8.39 -20.31
C GLU A 49 -11.83 6.91 -20.57
N ASP A 50 -10.88 5.95 -20.46
CA ASP A 50 -11.15 4.50 -20.52
C ASP A 50 -12.07 4.03 -19.38
N GLN A 51 -11.76 4.39 -18.13
CA GLN A 51 -12.59 4.03 -16.98
C GLN A 51 -14.00 4.65 -17.06
N LYS A 52 -14.13 5.88 -17.58
CA LYS A 52 -15.42 6.52 -17.87
C LYS A 52 -16.18 5.77 -18.96
N ALA A 53 -15.54 5.46 -20.10
CA ALA A 53 -16.16 4.73 -21.20
C ALA A 53 -16.63 3.33 -20.81
N ARG A 54 -15.93 2.69 -19.86
CA ARG A 54 -16.27 1.37 -19.30
C ARG A 54 -17.25 1.42 -18.12
N GLY A 55 -17.73 2.60 -17.73
CA GLY A 55 -18.68 2.78 -16.61
C GLY A 55 -18.11 2.44 -15.22
N LEU A 56 -16.79 2.36 -15.08
CA LEU A 56 -16.12 1.94 -13.84
C LEU A 56 -16.04 3.04 -12.78
N LEU A 57 -16.36 4.29 -13.16
CA LEU A 57 -16.43 5.42 -12.24
C LEU A 57 -17.79 5.45 -11.53
N ASN A 58 -17.80 5.74 -10.23
CA ASN A 58 -19.01 5.98 -9.46
C ASN A 58 -18.82 7.18 -8.52
N CYS A 59 -19.92 7.84 -8.17
CA CYS A 59 -19.91 8.92 -7.18
C CYS A 59 -19.83 8.33 -5.77
N PRO A 60 -18.86 8.72 -4.92
CA PRO A 60 -18.75 8.20 -3.55
C PRO A 60 -19.90 8.65 -2.63
N VAL A 61 -20.72 9.63 -3.04
CA VAL A 61 -21.84 10.17 -2.26
C VAL A 61 -23.17 9.50 -2.60
N CYS A 62 -23.44 9.23 -3.88
CA CYS A 62 -24.74 8.70 -4.34
C CYS A 62 -24.67 7.44 -5.20
N GLY A 63 -23.48 6.90 -5.49
CA GLY A 63 -23.29 5.71 -6.33
C GLY A 63 -23.54 5.91 -7.82
N GLY A 64 -23.98 7.10 -8.27
CA GLY A 64 -24.24 7.37 -9.69
C GLY A 64 -22.99 7.27 -10.58
N HIS A 65 -23.15 6.71 -11.78
CA HIS A 65 -22.06 6.47 -12.74
C HIS A 65 -21.84 7.59 -13.77
N ASP A 66 -22.75 8.55 -13.85
CA ASP A 66 -22.61 9.71 -14.74
C ASP A 66 -21.67 10.74 -14.10
N ILE A 67 -20.39 10.65 -14.46
CA ILE A 67 -19.27 11.41 -13.91
C ILE A 67 -18.60 12.25 -15.01
N GLU A 68 -18.43 13.54 -14.78
CA GLU A 68 -17.73 14.48 -15.65
C GLU A 68 -16.51 15.09 -14.97
N ARG A 69 -15.49 15.43 -15.76
CA ARG A 69 -14.32 16.16 -15.26
C ARG A 69 -14.59 17.65 -15.30
N LYS A 70 -14.49 18.31 -14.14
CA LYS A 70 -14.59 19.76 -14.08
C LYS A 70 -13.36 20.41 -14.73
N LEU A 71 -13.58 21.47 -15.49
CA LEU A 71 -12.49 22.32 -15.97
C LEU A 71 -12.04 23.22 -14.82
N SER A 72 -10.88 22.91 -14.23
CA SER A 72 -10.26 23.73 -13.20
C SER A 72 -9.90 25.10 -13.78
N ALA A 73 -10.73 26.11 -13.51
CA ALA A 73 -10.53 27.45 -14.02
C ALA A 73 -9.36 28.14 -13.29
N ALA A 74 -8.24 28.32 -14.01
CA ALA A 74 -7.13 29.14 -13.51
C ALA A 74 -7.63 30.58 -13.30
N ARG A 75 -7.74 31.00 -12.03
CA ARG A 75 -8.10 32.38 -11.66
C ARG A 75 -6.92 33.32 -11.95
N ILE A 76 -6.80 33.78 -13.20
CA ILE A 76 -5.86 34.83 -13.57
C ILE A 76 -6.43 36.16 -13.05
N ASN A 77 -5.84 36.69 -11.98
CA ASN A 77 -6.18 38.02 -11.47
C ASN A 77 -5.58 39.11 -12.38
N LEU A 78 -6.30 39.50 -13.44
CA LEU A 78 -5.95 40.72 -14.18
C LEU A 78 -6.37 41.96 -13.37
N GLY A 79 -5.40 42.63 -12.76
CA GLY A 79 -5.65 43.87 -12.03
C GLY A 79 -5.89 45.07 -12.95
N LYS A 80 -7.06 45.70 -12.83
CA LYS A 80 -7.32 47.14 -13.08
C LYS A 80 -8.54 47.56 -12.23
N GLY A 81 -8.53 48.79 -11.72
CA GLY A 81 -9.35 49.20 -10.57
C GLY A 81 -10.68 49.91 -10.87
N ALA A 82 -11.29 50.43 -9.78
CA ALA A 82 -12.61 51.06 -9.65
C ALA A 82 -13.80 50.08 -9.81
N ALA A 83 -14.44 49.63 -8.73
CA ALA A 83 -15.54 50.32 -7.96
C ALA A 83 -16.92 49.75 -8.39
N GLN A 84 -17.98 49.56 -7.59
CA GLN A 84 -18.29 49.65 -6.14
C GLN A 84 -19.78 49.21 -5.97
N ALA A 85 -20.33 48.51 -4.95
CA ALA A 85 -19.84 47.86 -3.71
C ALA A 85 -20.92 46.90 -3.10
N GLN A 86 -20.49 45.95 -2.24
CA GLN A 86 -21.25 45.36 -1.09
C GLN A 86 -22.50 44.48 -1.40
N THR A 87 -23.03 43.60 -0.52
CA THR A 87 -22.72 43.14 0.87
C THR A 87 -22.58 41.59 0.89
N GLY A 88 -21.71 40.94 1.66
CA GLY A 88 -21.76 40.67 3.11
C GLY A 88 -21.69 39.14 3.32
N SER A 89 -21.23 38.53 4.41
CA SER A 89 -20.60 39.02 5.66
C SER A 89 -19.54 38.01 6.11
N ALA A 90 -18.53 38.45 6.87
CA ALA A 90 -17.48 37.57 7.39
C ALA A 90 -17.89 36.87 8.68
N ALA A 91 -17.49 35.60 8.85
CA ALA A 91 -17.39 34.95 10.14
C ALA A 91 -16.30 33.87 10.10
N ALA A 92 -15.08 34.22 10.52
CA ALA A 92 -14.06 33.21 10.79
C ALA A 92 -14.37 32.51 12.12
N LYS A 93 -14.43 31.18 12.10
CA LYS A 93 -14.14 30.36 13.28
C LYS A 93 -13.19 29.24 12.91
N SER A 94 -11.95 29.40 13.37
CA SER A 94 -10.94 28.35 13.42
C SER A 94 -11.26 27.36 14.54
N GLY A 95 -10.95 26.08 14.31
CA GLY A 95 -10.77 25.11 15.38
C GLY A 95 -12.02 24.32 15.73
N GLU A 96 -12.30 23.28 14.95
CA GLU A 96 -12.90 22.07 15.52
C GLU A 96 -12.08 20.85 15.09
N THR A 97 -11.89 19.97 16.06
CA THR A 97 -11.04 18.78 16.06
C THR A 97 -11.10 17.96 14.79
N ILE A 98 -9.93 17.48 14.34
CA ILE A 98 -9.85 16.32 13.44
C ILE A 98 -10.40 15.12 14.22
N SER A 99 -11.70 14.88 14.13
CA SER A 99 -12.29 13.62 14.56
C SER A 99 -11.64 12.54 13.72
N ALA A 100 -10.72 11.79 14.34
CA ALA A 100 -10.19 10.56 13.78
C ALA A 100 -11.37 9.74 13.27
N MET A 101 -11.38 9.44 11.96
CA MET A 101 -12.48 8.73 11.34
C MET A 101 -12.75 7.47 12.15
N SER A 102 -13.91 7.43 12.81
CA SER A 102 -14.36 6.31 13.59
C SER A 102 -14.62 5.15 12.64
N VAL A 103 -13.58 4.32 12.45
CA VAL A 103 -13.70 3.03 11.80
C VAL A 103 -14.88 2.32 12.48
N PRO A 104 -15.97 2.00 11.76
CA PRO A 104 -17.14 1.43 12.39
C PRO A 104 -16.72 0.15 13.11
N ALA A 105 -17.04 0.07 14.40
CA ALA A 105 -16.51 -0.94 15.31
C ALA A 105 -16.65 -2.33 14.68
N GLY A 106 -15.49 -2.92 14.37
CA GLY A 106 -15.38 -3.88 13.28
C GLY A 106 -16.36 -5.05 13.38
N SER A 107 -16.88 -5.45 12.21
CA SER A 107 -17.57 -6.73 12.04
C SER A 107 -16.73 -7.87 12.63
N GLU A 108 -17.37 -8.99 12.98
CA GLU A 108 -16.63 -10.11 13.59
C GLU A 108 -15.49 -10.60 12.67
N MET A 109 -15.67 -10.48 11.36
CA MET A 109 -14.62 -10.64 10.34
C MET A 109 -13.40 -9.74 10.56
N ALA A 110 -13.59 -8.44 10.82
CA ALA A 110 -12.49 -7.50 11.06
C ALA A 110 -11.72 -7.83 12.36
N LYS A 111 -12.41 -8.30 13.42
CA LYS A 111 -11.77 -8.77 14.65
C LYS A 111 -10.95 -10.04 14.41
N MET A 112 -11.48 -10.97 13.61
CA MET A 112 -10.78 -12.19 13.20
C MET A 112 -9.54 -11.88 12.35
N GLN A 113 -9.66 -10.99 11.36
CA GLN A 113 -8.53 -10.51 10.56
C GLN A 113 -7.45 -9.86 11.44
N ALA A 114 -7.83 -9.01 12.40
CA ALA A 114 -6.89 -8.39 13.32
C ALA A 114 -6.19 -9.42 14.23
N ARG A 115 -6.86 -10.51 14.64
CA ARG A 115 -6.23 -11.63 15.35
C ARG A 115 -5.20 -12.34 14.46
N LEU A 116 -5.59 -12.71 13.23
CA LEU A 116 -4.70 -13.37 12.27
C LEU A 116 -3.43 -12.55 12.01
N LEU A 117 -3.56 -11.25 11.73
CA LEU A 117 -2.41 -10.36 11.49
C LEU A 117 -1.47 -10.27 12.69
N ARG A 118 -2.00 -10.27 13.93
CA ARG A 118 -1.16 -10.32 15.14
C ARG A 118 -0.37 -11.62 15.26
N HIS A 119 -0.98 -12.77 14.94
CA HIS A 119 -0.28 -14.05 14.94
C HIS A 119 0.80 -14.12 13.86
N LEU A 120 0.53 -13.61 12.65
CA LEU A 120 1.53 -13.56 11.58
C LEU A 120 2.73 -12.66 11.95
N ARG A 121 2.49 -11.46 12.50
CA ARG A 121 3.59 -10.59 12.99
C ARG A 121 4.38 -11.24 14.13
N ALA A 122 3.70 -11.92 15.06
CA ALA A 122 4.39 -12.63 16.14
C ALA A 122 5.28 -13.76 15.62
N ALA A 123 4.83 -14.51 14.60
CA ALA A 123 5.63 -15.55 13.95
C ALA A 123 6.84 -14.98 13.21
N VAL A 124 6.69 -13.87 12.49
CA VAL A 124 7.81 -13.17 11.82
C VAL A 124 8.84 -12.69 12.85
N ARG A 125 8.39 -12.04 13.93
CA ARG A 125 9.26 -11.55 15.02
C ARG A 125 9.97 -12.66 15.80
N ALA A 126 9.46 -13.90 15.77
CA ALA A 126 10.08 -15.05 16.42
C ALA A 126 11.26 -15.65 15.63
N THR A 127 11.52 -15.16 14.40
CA THR A 127 12.72 -15.51 13.61
C THR A 127 13.93 -14.67 14.03
N GLU A 128 15.14 -15.17 13.80
CA GLU A 128 16.38 -14.39 13.96
C GLU A 128 16.57 -13.45 12.76
N ASN A 129 16.81 -12.16 12.99
CA ASN A 129 17.13 -11.21 11.92
C ASN A 129 18.64 -11.18 11.68
N VAL A 130 19.09 -11.79 10.58
CA VAL A 130 20.51 -11.87 10.22
C VAL A 130 20.97 -10.74 9.28
N GLY A 131 20.05 -9.85 8.88
CA GLY A 131 20.34 -8.68 8.05
C GLY A 131 20.79 -9.05 6.64
N ASP A 132 21.86 -8.39 6.19
CA ASP A 132 22.51 -8.56 4.88
C ASP A 132 23.23 -9.91 4.71
N ARG A 133 23.66 -10.55 5.80
CA ARG A 133 24.31 -11.87 5.79
C ARG A 133 23.36 -13.05 5.52
N PHE A 134 22.11 -12.76 5.17
CA PHE A 134 21.07 -13.77 4.93
C PHE A 134 21.48 -14.85 3.92
N ALA A 135 22.09 -14.46 2.79
CA ALA A 135 22.47 -15.42 1.75
C ALA A 135 23.67 -16.31 2.14
N GLU A 136 24.49 -15.89 3.10
CA GLU A 136 25.56 -16.69 3.67
C GLU A 136 25.00 -17.66 4.72
N GLU A 137 24.20 -17.14 5.66
CA GLU A 137 23.67 -17.95 6.76
C GLU A 137 22.64 -18.99 6.27
N ALA A 138 21.83 -18.66 5.26
CA ALA A 138 20.91 -19.61 4.62
C ALA A 138 21.66 -20.81 4.03
N ARG A 139 22.81 -20.59 3.39
CA ARG A 139 23.66 -21.68 2.88
C ARG A 139 24.26 -22.50 4.00
N ARG A 140 24.78 -21.85 5.05
CA ARG A 140 25.37 -22.54 6.21
C ARG A 140 24.35 -23.41 6.96
N ILE A 141 23.10 -22.97 7.06
CA ILE A 141 22.02 -23.80 7.60
C ILE A 141 21.69 -24.96 6.65
N HIS A 142 21.60 -24.71 5.34
CA HIS A 142 21.35 -25.75 4.33
C HIS A 142 22.45 -26.82 4.25
N SER A 143 23.73 -26.45 4.42
CA SER A 143 24.86 -27.38 4.43
C SER A 143 25.11 -28.06 5.78
N GLY A 144 24.43 -27.62 6.85
CA GLY A 144 24.63 -28.12 8.22
C GLY A 144 25.86 -27.55 8.95
N GLU A 145 26.44 -26.45 8.46
CA GLU A 145 27.53 -25.69 9.09
C GLU A 145 27.08 -24.71 10.19
N SER A 146 25.77 -24.58 10.41
CA SER A 146 25.15 -23.72 11.41
C SER A 146 23.88 -24.38 11.98
N GLU A 147 23.46 -23.99 13.18
CA GLU A 147 22.30 -24.58 13.86
C GLU A 147 21.00 -24.30 13.09
N GLU A 148 20.16 -25.32 12.93
CA GLU A 148 18.86 -25.20 12.25
C GLU A 148 17.90 -24.29 13.04
N ARG A 149 17.59 -23.12 12.47
CA ARG A 149 16.72 -22.10 13.06
C ARG A 149 16.10 -21.21 12.00
N ALA A 150 14.95 -20.60 12.31
CA ALA A 150 14.26 -19.72 11.38
C ALA A 150 14.95 -18.35 11.30
N ILE A 151 15.44 -17.99 10.11
CA ILE A 151 16.12 -16.71 9.84
C ILE A 151 15.30 -15.81 8.90
N ARG A 152 15.33 -14.50 9.14
CA ARG A 152 14.88 -13.45 8.21
C ARG A 152 16.02 -12.48 7.91
N GLY A 153 15.96 -11.80 6.79
CA GLY A 153 16.97 -10.80 6.42
C GLY A 153 16.72 -10.19 5.04
N THR A 154 17.75 -9.57 4.50
CA THR A 154 17.74 -8.93 3.19
C THR A 154 18.61 -9.70 2.22
N ALA A 155 18.14 -9.87 0.98
CA ALA A 155 18.89 -10.47 -0.10
C ALA A 155 18.61 -9.73 -1.40
N THR A 156 19.66 -9.43 -2.16
CA THR A 156 19.51 -8.87 -3.51
C THR A 156 18.81 -9.87 -4.43
N ARG A 157 18.33 -9.38 -5.57
CA ARG A 157 17.74 -10.23 -6.60
C ARG A 157 18.67 -11.37 -7.03
N LYS A 158 19.96 -11.06 -7.25
CA LYS A 158 20.96 -12.01 -7.71
C LYS A 158 21.24 -13.10 -6.67
N GLU A 159 21.28 -12.73 -5.39
CA GLU A 159 21.49 -13.69 -4.30
C GLU A 159 20.31 -14.64 -4.17
N ARG A 160 19.06 -14.16 -4.24
CA ARG A 160 17.89 -15.06 -4.22
C ARG A 160 17.83 -15.99 -5.44
N GLU A 161 18.23 -15.51 -6.62
CA GLU A 161 18.32 -16.36 -7.82
C GLU A 161 19.37 -17.47 -7.62
N SER A 162 20.56 -17.12 -7.08
CA SER A 162 21.58 -18.10 -6.73
C SER A 162 21.17 -19.05 -5.59
N LEU A 163 20.45 -18.59 -4.55
CA LEU A 163 19.93 -19.46 -3.49
C LEU A 163 18.94 -20.49 -4.06
N ALA A 164 18.10 -20.10 -5.03
CA ALA A 164 17.19 -21.05 -5.69
C ALA A 164 17.94 -22.07 -6.56
N GLU A 165 19.05 -21.68 -7.20
CA GLU A 165 19.97 -22.61 -7.90
C GLU A 165 20.65 -23.58 -6.93
N ASP A 166 21.01 -23.11 -5.72
CA ASP A 166 21.55 -23.89 -4.61
C ASP A 166 20.48 -24.79 -3.93
N GLY A 167 19.22 -24.76 -4.37
CA GLY A 167 18.11 -25.56 -3.81
C GLY A 167 17.49 -25.00 -2.51
N ILE A 168 17.77 -23.73 -2.19
CA ILE A 168 17.30 -23.04 -0.99
C ILE A 168 16.07 -22.19 -1.35
N GLU A 169 14.88 -22.62 -0.90
CA GLU A 169 13.63 -21.89 -1.12
C GLU A 169 13.56 -20.64 -0.21
N VAL A 170 13.27 -19.49 -0.81
CA VAL A 170 13.21 -18.19 -0.11
C VAL A 170 11.87 -17.52 -0.33
N VAL A 171 11.17 -17.20 0.76
CA VAL A 171 9.82 -16.62 0.74
C VAL A 171 9.89 -15.10 1.01
N PRO A 172 9.10 -14.23 0.35
CA PRO A 172 9.04 -12.82 0.69
C PRO A 172 8.06 -12.50 1.82
N ILE A 173 8.53 -11.80 2.86
CA ILE A 173 7.67 -11.08 3.82
C ILE A 173 7.14 -9.80 3.15
N PRO A 174 5.83 -9.52 3.21
CA PRO A 174 5.29 -8.19 2.95
C PRO A 174 5.68 -7.18 4.05
N ASP A 175 6.06 -5.96 3.67
CA ASP A 175 6.56 -4.93 4.60
C ASP A 175 5.63 -4.68 5.82
N PHE A 176 4.31 -4.80 5.67
CA PHE A 176 3.34 -4.59 6.74
C PHE A 176 3.33 -5.67 7.86
N LEU A 177 4.12 -6.75 7.69
CA LEU A 177 4.36 -7.77 8.71
C LEU A 177 5.71 -7.61 9.43
N ASP A 178 6.61 -6.76 8.94
CA ASP A 178 7.94 -6.52 9.53
C ASP A 178 8.01 -5.12 10.14
N ASP A 179 7.63 -5.04 11.42
CA ASP A 179 7.56 -3.77 12.15
C ASP A 179 8.95 -3.13 12.40
N ASP A 180 10.05 -3.87 12.16
CA ASP A 180 11.43 -3.37 12.27
C ASP A 180 11.79 -2.42 11.11
N ARG A 181 11.05 -2.47 10.00
CA ARG A 181 11.29 -1.64 8.79
C ARG A 181 10.36 -0.44 8.65
N MET A 182 9.44 -0.25 9.60
CA MET A 182 8.50 0.89 9.63
C MET A 182 8.87 1.95 10.68
N GLN A 183 10.09 1.88 11.24
CA GLN A 183 10.68 2.81 12.21
C GLN A 183 11.85 3.56 11.56
#